data_AF-A0A966RYZ0-F1
#
_entry.id   AF-A0A966RYZ0-F1
#
_cell.length_a   1.000
_cell.length_b   1.000
_cell.length_c   1.000
_cell.angle_alpha   90.00
_cell.angle_beta   90.00
_cell.angle_gamma   90.00
#
_symmetry.space_group_name_H-M   'P 1'
#
loop_
_entity.id
_entity.type
_entity.pdbx_description
1 polymer ?
#
loop_
_entity_poly.entity_id
_entity_poly.type
_entity_poly.pdbx_seq_one_letter_code
_entity_poly.pdbx_strand_id
1 'polypeptide(L)'
;MAHANYLSLLARKQVESIVRKVRADGAISPLDIMELSERDLDLIYSMGHTFYETGQYEKAKVLFTKLVLTNPFVASYWKALGSVSSMLKESHDSLIYYSVSAMIDPVDPTIHLYAAKNLIDLNRLDEARGALVKAEELAPKEDLDFHSQLEVLYERCSH
;
A
#
# COMPACT_ATOMS: atom_id res chain seq x y z
N MET A 1 23.36 -14.91 -5.74
CA MET A 1 22.17 -15.45 -6.44
C MET A 1 21.23 -16.23 -5.52
N ALA A 2 21.69 -17.09 -4.59
CA ALA A 2 20.81 -17.84 -3.67
C ALA A 2 20.06 -16.98 -2.61
N HIS A 3 20.69 -15.91 -2.09
CA HIS A 3 20.08 -15.05 -1.07
C HIS A 3 18.91 -14.20 -1.61
N ALA A 4 19.05 -13.67 -2.83
CA ALA A 4 17.98 -12.93 -3.50
C ALA A 4 16.75 -13.82 -3.80
N ASN A 5 16.98 -15.09 -4.14
CA ASN A 5 15.90 -16.08 -4.35
C ASN A 5 15.21 -16.51 -3.04
N TYR A 6 15.92 -16.45 -1.91
CA TYR A 6 15.35 -16.75 -0.60
C TYR A 6 14.49 -15.60 -0.07
N LEU A 7 14.97 -14.36 -0.23
CA LEU A 7 14.22 -13.16 0.14
C LEU A 7 12.94 -13.03 -0.70
N SER A 8 13.00 -13.32 -2.00
CA SER A 8 11.80 -13.34 -2.86
C SER A 8 10.82 -14.46 -2.50
N LEU A 9 11.30 -15.63 -2.08
CA LEU A 9 10.44 -16.72 -1.60
C LEU A 9 9.75 -16.39 -0.27
N LEU A 10 10.47 -15.77 0.66
CA LEU A 10 9.90 -15.34 1.94
C LEU A 10 8.85 -14.25 1.72
N ALA A 11 9.17 -13.27 0.87
CA ALA A 11 8.23 -12.21 0.50
C ALA A 11 6.96 -12.80 -0.13
N ARG A 12 7.13 -13.75 -1.05
CA ARG A 12 6.03 -14.48 -1.67
C ARG A 12 5.13 -15.19 -0.65
N LYS A 13 5.71 -15.96 0.28
CA LYS A 13 4.94 -16.65 1.33
C LYS A 13 4.18 -15.68 2.22
N GLN A 14 4.77 -14.53 2.54
CA GLN A 14 4.13 -13.50 3.36
C GLN A 14 2.97 -12.83 2.61
N VAL A 15 3.16 -12.47 1.35
CA VAL A 15 2.09 -11.94 0.48
C VAL A 15 0.95 -12.96 0.38
N GLU A 16 1.24 -14.23 0.08
CA GLU A 16 0.23 -15.29 0.00
C GLU A 16 -0.52 -15.50 1.33
N SER A 17 0.15 -15.37 2.47
CA SER A 17 -0.47 -15.43 3.80
C SER A 17 -1.44 -14.27 4.03
N ILE A 18 -1.05 -13.05 3.65
CA ILE A 18 -1.89 -11.85 3.80
C ILE A 18 -3.09 -11.93 2.86
N VAL A 19 -2.90 -12.37 1.62
CA VAL A 19 -3.99 -12.65 0.66
C VAL A 19 -5.03 -13.61 1.24
N ARG A 20 -4.59 -14.67 1.93
CA ARG A 20 -5.52 -15.61 2.59
C ARG A 20 -6.33 -14.95 3.70
N LYS A 21 -5.72 -14.05 4.48
CA LYS A 21 -6.43 -13.29 5.52
C LYS A 21 -7.45 -12.33 4.92
N VAL A 22 -7.04 -11.53 3.94
CA VAL A 22 -7.91 -10.59 3.21
C VAL A 22 -9.11 -11.31 2.59
N ARG A 23 -8.91 -12.52 2.07
CA ARG A 23 -10.01 -13.36 1.55
C ARG A 23 -10.97 -13.86 2.65
N ALA A 24 -10.47 -14.10 3.86
CA ALA A 24 -11.26 -14.63 4.96
C ALA A 24 -12.18 -13.59 5.62
N ASP A 25 -11.92 -12.29 5.44
CA ASP A 25 -12.69 -11.19 6.02
C ASP A 25 -14.09 -11.00 5.38
N GLY A 26 -14.53 -11.94 4.54
CA GLY A 26 -15.90 -12.01 4.02
C GLY A 26 -16.25 -10.97 2.94
N ALA A 27 -15.30 -10.12 2.56
CA ALA A 27 -15.52 -9.07 1.57
C ALA A 27 -15.66 -9.60 0.13
N ILE A 28 -15.04 -10.75 -0.20
CA ILE A 28 -14.96 -11.30 -1.56
C ILE A 28 -14.92 -12.84 -1.49
N SER A 29 -15.82 -13.53 -2.19
CA SER A 29 -15.83 -14.99 -2.29
C SER A 29 -14.80 -15.50 -3.31
N PRO A 30 -14.39 -16.79 -3.26
CA PRO A 30 -13.54 -17.36 -4.30
C PRO A 30 -14.14 -17.27 -5.72
N LEU A 31 -15.47 -17.20 -5.84
CA LEU A 31 -16.19 -17.06 -7.11
C LEU A 31 -16.10 -15.63 -7.69
N ASP A 32 -15.84 -14.63 -6.86
CA ASP A 32 -15.72 -13.23 -7.29
C ASP A 32 -14.34 -12.91 -7.91
N ILE A 33 -13.36 -13.81 -7.73
CA ILE A 33 -12.02 -13.74 -8.31
C ILE A 33 -12.07 -14.41 -9.70
N MET A 34 -12.56 -13.67 -10.69
CA MET A 34 -12.62 -14.12 -12.08
C MET A 34 -11.24 -14.04 -12.77
N GLU A 35 -11.03 -14.83 -13.82
CA GLU A 35 -9.90 -14.63 -14.75
C GLU A 35 -10.11 -13.32 -15.51
N LEU A 36 -9.40 -12.28 -15.06
CA LEU A 36 -9.43 -10.95 -15.65
C LEU A 36 -8.21 -10.73 -16.52
N SER A 37 -8.38 -10.11 -17.67
CA SER A 37 -7.25 -9.67 -18.49
C SER A 37 -6.51 -8.52 -17.82
N GLU A 38 -5.26 -8.27 -18.22
CA GLU A 38 -4.50 -7.10 -17.72
C GLU A 38 -5.27 -5.79 -17.96
N ARG A 39 -5.95 -5.67 -19.11
CA ARG A 39 -6.78 -4.51 -19.43
C ARG A 39 -7.96 -4.34 -18.48
N ASP A 40 -8.57 -5.44 -18.03
CA ASP A 40 -9.65 -5.38 -17.05
C ASP A 40 -9.13 -4.95 -15.68
N LEU A 41 -7.94 -5.41 -15.29
CA LEU A 41 -7.29 -5.01 -14.04
C LEU A 41 -6.93 -3.52 -14.05
N ASP A 42 -6.39 -3.01 -15.16
CA ASP A 42 -6.09 -1.59 -15.32
C ASP A 42 -7.36 -0.73 -15.23
N LEU A 43 -8.45 -1.16 -15.87
CA LEU A 43 -9.74 -0.47 -15.78
C LEU A 43 -10.27 -0.46 -14.34
N ILE A 44 -10.22 -1.60 -13.65
CA ILE A 44 -10.63 -1.69 -12.23
C ILE A 44 -9.75 -0.78 -11.36
N TYR A 45 -8.44 -0.72 -11.63
CA TYR A 45 -7.53 0.14 -10.90
C TYR A 45 -7.86 1.63 -11.10
N SER A 46 -8.10 2.05 -12.34
CA SER A 46 -8.54 3.43 -12.64
C SER A 46 -9.88 3.76 -11.99
N MET A 47 -10.85 2.83 -12.02
CA MET A 47 -12.14 3.02 -11.34
C MET A 47 -11.97 3.13 -9.81
N GLY A 48 -11.08 2.32 -9.23
CA GLY A 48 -10.75 2.39 -7.80
C GLY A 48 -10.18 3.76 -7.43
N HIS A 49 -9.28 4.30 -8.26
CA HIS A 49 -8.75 5.66 -8.09
C HIS A 49 -9.83 6.72 -8.18
N THR A 50 -10.74 6.64 -9.16
CA THR A 50 -11.87 7.57 -9.24
C THR A 50 -12.75 7.52 -8.00
N PHE A 51 -13.02 6.32 -7.45
CA PHE A 51 -13.75 6.23 -6.18
C PHE A 51 -12.98 6.81 -5.00
N TYR A 52 -11.66 6.61 -4.94
CA TYR A 52 -10.81 7.19 -3.91
C TYR A 52 -10.82 8.73 -3.95
N GLU A 53 -10.60 9.31 -5.12
CA GLU A 53 -10.58 10.78 -5.33
C GLU A 53 -11.94 11.42 -5.03
N THR A 54 -13.03 10.70 -5.28
CA THR A 54 -14.39 11.17 -4.99
C THR A 54 -14.86 10.83 -3.57
N GLY A 55 -13.98 10.34 -2.70
CA GLY A 55 -14.28 10.04 -1.29
C GLY A 55 -15.14 8.80 -1.05
N GLN A 56 -15.41 8.01 -2.09
CA GLN A 56 -16.17 6.76 -2.01
C GLN A 56 -15.26 5.59 -1.60
N TYR A 57 -14.62 5.72 -0.44
CA TYR A 57 -13.56 4.82 0.01
C TYR A 57 -13.97 3.36 0.13
N GLU A 58 -15.20 3.07 0.57
CA GLU A 58 -15.70 1.69 0.64
C GLU A 58 -15.77 1.02 -0.75
N LYS A 59 -16.21 1.76 -1.77
CA LYS A 59 -16.23 1.24 -3.15
C LYS A 59 -14.82 1.05 -3.70
N ALA A 60 -13.92 1.99 -3.41
CA ALA A 60 -12.51 1.88 -3.78
C ALA A 60 -11.87 0.66 -3.10
N LYS A 61 -12.20 0.41 -1.83
CA LYS A 61 -11.71 -0.74 -1.06
C LYS A 61 -12.08 -2.03 -1.76
N VAL A 62 -13.36 -2.23 -2.11
CA VAL A 62 -13.82 -3.42 -2.84
C VAL A 62 -13.02 -3.67 -4.12
N LEU A 63 -12.78 -2.62 -4.92
CA LEU A 63 -12.03 -2.75 -6.17
C LEU A 63 -10.55 -3.08 -5.93
N PHE A 64 -9.87 -2.38 -5.03
CA PHE A 64 -8.46 -2.67 -4.74
C PHE A 64 -8.28 -4.01 -4.02
N THR A 65 -9.22 -4.42 -3.17
CA THR A 65 -9.24 -5.77 -2.58
C THR A 65 -9.35 -6.83 -3.68
N LYS A 66 -10.22 -6.62 -4.68
CA LYS A 66 -10.31 -7.55 -5.82
C LYS A 66 -8.97 -7.64 -6.57
N LEU A 67 -8.33 -6.51 -6.82
CA LEU A 67 -7.03 -6.47 -7.51
C LEU A 67 -5.94 -7.23 -6.78
N VAL A 68 -5.79 -7.05 -5.46
CA VAL A 68 -4.78 -7.80 -4.68
C VAL A 68 -5.11 -9.29 -4.56
N LEU A 69 -6.39 -9.69 -4.65
CA LEU A 69 -6.78 -11.10 -4.66
C LEU A 69 -6.54 -11.76 -6.02
N THR A 70 -6.69 -11.02 -7.14
CA THR A 70 -6.46 -11.52 -8.49
C THR A 70 -4.97 -11.52 -8.86
N ASN A 71 -4.26 -10.42 -8.61
CA ASN A 71 -2.83 -10.30 -8.88
C ASN A 71 -2.09 -9.67 -7.68
N PRO A 72 -1.68 -10.49 -6.69
CA PRO A 72 -1.09 -10.00 -5.45
C PRO A 72 0.35 -9.49 -5.58
N PHE A 73 0.98 -9.59 -6.75
CA PHE A 73 2.40 -9.20 -6.94
C PHE A 73 2.56 -7.85 -7.63
N VAL A 74 1.51 -7.02 -7.62
CA VAL A 74 1.54 -5.65 -8.11
C VAL A 74 1.53 -4.69 -6.92
N ALA A 75 2.65 -4.02 -6.68
CA ALA A 75 2.82 -3.14 -5.51
C ALA A 75 1.75 -2.03 -5.44
N SER A 76 1.43 -1.42 -6.58
CA SER A 76 0.47 -0.32 -6.66
C SER A 76 -0.93 -0.70 -6.17
N TYR A 77 -1.35 -1.96 -6.30
CA TYR A 77 -2.65 -2.44 -5.80
C TYR A 77 -2.68 -2.47 -4.27
N TRP A 78 -1.60 -2.94 -3.64
CA TRP A 78 -1.46 -2.92 -2.18
C TRP A 78 -1.30 -1.51 -1.64
N LYS A 79 -0.52 -0.65 -2.32
CA LYS A 79 -0.41 0.78 -1.98
C LYS A 79 -1.77 1.46 -1.99
N ALA A 80 -2.56 1.23 -3.04
CA ALA A 80 -3.89 1.81 -3.16
C ALA A 80 -4.86 1.28 -2.10
N LEU A 81 -4.83 -0.03 -1.80
CA LEU A 81 -5.60 -0.63 -0.71
C LEU A 81 -5.19 -0.06 0.65
N GLY A 82 -3.88 0.15 0.88
CA GLY A 82 -3.34 0.81 2.07
C GLY A 82 -3.86 2.23 2.23
N SER A 83 -3.86 3.01 1.14
CA SER A 83 -4.37 4.39 1.13
C SER A 83 -5.86 4.46 1.42
N VAL A 84 -6.67 3.59 0.81
CA VAL A 84 -8.09 3.51 1.11
C VAL A 84 -8.33 3.13 2.58
N SER A 85 -7.62 2.13 3.09
CA SER A 85 -7.77 1.66 4.48
C SER A 85 -7.38 2.76 5.48
N SER A 86 -6.34 3.56 5.16
CA SER A 86 -5.97 4.74 5.94
C SER A 86 -7.11 5.77 6.00
N MET A 87 -7.76 6.04 4.86
CA MET A 87 -8.90 6.96 4.79
C MET A 87 -10.13 6.44 5.56
N LEU A 88 -10.34 5.12 5.58
CA LEU A 88 -11.37 4.45 6.37
C LEU A 88 -11.03 4.31 7.86
N LYS A 89 -9.89 4.85 8.32
CA LYS A 89 -9.39 4.74 9.71
C LYS A 89 -9.07 3.31 10.15
N GLU A 90 -8.84 2.43 9.20
CA GLU A 90 -8.36 1.06 9.38
C GLU A 90 -6.82 1.06 9.42
N SER A 91 -6.25 1.89 10.29
CA SER A 91 -4.82 2.24 10.24
C SER A 91 -3.89 1.04 10.45
N HIS A 92 -4.29 0.04 11.24
CA HIS A 92 -3.47 -1.17 11.41
C HIS A 92 -3.35 -1.97 10.10
N ASP A 93 -4.46 -2.16 9.40
CA ASP A 93 -4.48 -2.89 8.12
C ASP A 93 -3.76 -2.09 7.03
N SER A 94 -3.92 -0.77 7.04
CA SER A 94 -3.20 0.14 6.13
C SER A 94 -1.69 -0.08 6.18
N LEU A 95 -1.10 -0.15 7.39
CA LEU A 95 0.34 -0.41 7.56
C LEU A 95 0.75 -1.80 7.08
N ILE A 96 -0.10 -2.81 7.26
CA ILE A 96 0.15 -4.16 6.72
C ILE A 96 0.19 -4.09 5.19
N TYR A 97 -0.77 -3.40 4.55
CA TYR A 97 -0.82 -3.29 3.10
C TYR A 97 0.35 -2.47 2.52
N TYR A 98 0.76 -1.37 3.16
CA TYR A 98 1.98 -0.66 2.77
C TYR A 98 3.23 -1.50 2.93
N SER A 99 3.31 -2.32 3.98
CA SER A 99 4.43 -3.25 4.17
C SER A 99 4.51 -4.25 3.03
N VAL A 100 3.37 -4.82 2.59
CA VAL A 100 3.33 -5.70 1.43
C VAL A 100 3.76 -4.98 0.15
N SER A 101 3.27 -3.75 -0.06
CA SER A 101 3.67 -2.94 -1.21
C SER A 101 5.20 -2.73 -1.24
N ALA A 102 5.82 -2.36 -0.11
CA ALA A 102 7.26 -2.13 -0.01
C ALA A 102 8.08 -3.43 -0.17
N MET A 103 7.50 -4.58 0.16
CA MET A 103 8.15 -5.88 -0.09
C MET A 103 8.17 -6.25 -1.58
N ILE A 104 7.16 -5.82 -2.35
CA ILE A 104 7.04 -6.07 -3.78
C ILE A 104 7.89 -5.05 -4.56
N ASP A 105 7.77 -3.76 -4.21
CA ASP A 105 8.54 -2.67 -4.78
C ASP A 105 9.27 -1.89 -3.67
N PRO A 106 10.54 -2.25 -3.38
CA PRO A 106 11.29 -1.64 -2.29
C PRO A 106 11.92 -0.29 -2.64
N VAL A 107 11.73 0.21 -3.87
CA VAL A 107 12.36 1.46 -4.33
C VAL A 107 11.36 2.60 -4.52
N ASP A 108 10.05 2.36 -4.40
CA ASP A 108 9.04 3.42 -4.45
C ASP A 108 8.99 4.21 -3.12
N PRO A 109 9.46 5.47 -3.10
CA PRO A 109 9.53 6.28 -1.88
C PRO A 109 8.13 6.66 -1.35
N THR A 110 7.11 6.68 -2.22
CA THR A 110 5.76 7.10 -1.86
C THR A 110 5.08 6.13 -0.90
N ILE A 111 5.46 4.84 -0.93
CA ILE A 111 4.94 3.82 -0.01
C ILE A 111 5.34 4.19 1.43
N HIS A 112 6.60 4.55 1.63
CA HIS A 112 7.13 4.93 2.93
C HIS A 112 6.56 6.27 3.41
N LEU A 113 6.35 7.23 2.51
CA LEU A 113 5.69 8.49 2.82
C LEU A 113 4.26 8.28 3.33
N TYR A 114 3.47 7.42 2.67
CA TYR A 114 2.11 7.12 3.11
C TYR A 114 2.07 6.32 4.41
N ALA A 115 2.99 5.37 4.59
CA ALA A 115 3.13 4.65 5.87
C ALA A 115 3.47 5.63 7.01
N ALA A 116 4.39 6.56 6.79
CA ALA A 116 4.74 7.60 7.77
C ALA A 116 3.51 8.46 8.14
N LYS A 117 2.74 8.91 7.16
CA LYS A 117 1.49 9.67 7.40
C LYS A 117 0.53 8.88 8.30
N ASN A 118 0.32 7.59 8.01
CA ASN A 118 -0.58 6.75 8.81
C ASN A 118 -0.02 6.48 10.22
N LEU A 119 1.30 6.32 10.37
CA LEU A 119 1.98 6.17 11.68
C LEU A 119 1.86 7.44 12.54
N ILE A 120 1.96 8.63 11.93
CA ILE A 120 1.73 9.91 12.62
C ILE A 120 0.29 9.97 13.12
N ASP A 121 -0.68 9.61 12.29
CA ASP A 121 -2.10 9.61 12.68
C ASP A 121 -2.39 8.59 13.81
N LEU A 122 -1.54 7.58 13.99
CA LEU A 122 -1.55 6.61 15.10
C LEU A 122 -0.69 7.04 16.31
N ASN A 123 -0.06 8.21 16.28
CA ASN A 123 0.89 8.68 17.29
C ASN A 123 2.10 7.76 17.51
N ARG A 124 2.50 6.99 16.48
CA ARG A 124 3.69 6.11 16.48
C ARG A 124 4.88 6.84 15.86
N LEU A 125 5.29 7.94 16.51
CA LEU A 125 6.20 8.93 15.92
C LEU A 125 7.61 8.39 15.63
N ASP A 126 8.15 7.50 16.46
CA ASP A 126 9.47 6.89 16.23
C ASP A 126 9.50 6.05 14.94
N GLU A 127 8.44 5.26 14.72
CA GLU A 127 8.31 4.46 13.51
C GLU A 127 8.02 5.34 12.29
N ALA A 128 7.24 6.40 12.46
CA ALA A 128 7.01 7.38 11.41
C ALA A 128 8.33 8.02 10.95
N ARG A 129 9.20 8.41 11.87
CA ARG A 129 10.54 8.94 11.54
C ARG A 129 11.37 7.93 10.76
N GLY A 130 11.36 6.65 11.16
CA GLY A 130 12.04 5.59 10.40
C GLY A 130 11.50 5.46 8.97
N ALA A 131 10.19 5.55 8.79
CA ALA A 131 9.57 5.55 7.46
C ALA A 131 9.92 6.80 6.65
N LEU A 132 9.95 7.99 7.25
CA LEU A 132 10.35 9.23 6.58
C LEU A 132 11.81 9.20 6.13
N VAL A 133 12.73 8.69 6.96
CA VAL A 133 14.12 8.48 6.57
C VAL A 133 14.20 7.57 5.35
N LYS A 134 13.41 6.49 5.32
CA LYS A 134 13.41 5.58 4.17
C LYS A 134 12.84 6.21 2.91
N ALA A 135 11.77 7.01 3.05
CA ALA A 135 11.20 7.77 1.95
C ALA A 135 12.21 8.79 1.38
N GLU A 136 12.96 9.47 2.25
CA GLU A 136 13.99 10.44 1.87
C GLU A 136 15.19 9.78 1.17
N GLU A 137 15.66 8.62 1.66
CA GLU A 137 16.74 7.85 1.01
C GLU A 137 16.41 7.45 -0.44
N LEU A 138 15.12 7.22 -0.72
CA LEU A 138 14.61 6.73 -2.00
C LEU A 138 14.07 7.86 -2.91
N ALA A 139 13.93 9.07 -2.38
CA ALA A 139 13.34 10.19 -3.09
C ALA A 139 14.19 10.62 -4.31
N PRO A 140 13.57 10.88 -5.48
CA PRO A 140 14.24 11.57 -6.57
C PRO A 140 14.62 12.99 -6.13
N LYS A 141 15.89 13.38 -6.26
CA LYS A 141 16.40 14.67 -5.76
C LYS A 141 15.72 15.88 -6.41
N GLU A 142 15.23 15.69 -7.64
CA GLU A 142 14.59 16.73 -8.44
C GLU A 142 13.10 16.89 -8.12
N ASP A 143 12.50 15.97 -7.33
CA ASP A 143 11.09 16.01 -6.97
C ASP A 143 10.85 16.95 -5.77
N LEU A 144 10.77 18.24 -6.09
CA LEU A 144 10.56 19.29 -5.09
C LEU A 144 9.26 19.11 -4.30
N ASP A 145 8.19 18.63 -4.94
CA ASP A 145 6.91 18.41 -4.27
C ASP A 145 7.02 17.29 -3.23
N PHE A 146 7.68 16.19 -3.59
CA PHE A 146 7.92 15.10 -2.66
C PHE A 146 8.75 15.55 -1.44
N HIS A 147 9.79 16.35 -1.66
CA HIS A 147 10.59 16.91 -0.56
C HIS A 147 9.78 17.86 0.34
N SER A 148 8.91 18.70 -0.23
CA SER A 148 7.99 19.52 0.57
C SER A 148 7.02 18.68 1.40
N GLN A 149 6.50 17.57 0.86
CA GLN A 149 5.65 16.65 1.62
C GLN A 149 6.40 15.99 2.78
N LEU A 150 7.67 15.61 2.58
CA LEU A 150 8.52 15.05 3.64
C LEU A 150 8.72 16.05 4.79
N GLU A 151 9.06 17.31 4.47
CA GLU A 151 9.30 18.35 5.47
C GLU A 151 8.08 18.57 6.38
N VAL A 152 6.89 18.67 5.78
CA VAL A 152 5.62 18.80 6.53
C VAL A 152 5.40 17.61 7.47
N LEU A 153 5.72 16.39 7.05
CA LEU A 153 5.57 15.22 7.90
C LEU A 153 6.63 15.15 9.01
N TYR A 154 7.86 15.60 8.76
CA TYR A 154 8.90 15.71 9.79
C TYR A 154 8.54 16.72 10.89
N GLU A 155 7.92 17.85 10.52
CA GLU A 155 7.39 18.81 11.48
C GLU A 155 6.30 18.19 12.36
N ARG A 156 5.36 17.45 11.74
CA ARG A 156 4.28 16.75 12.46
C ARG A 156 4.80 15.68 13.43
N CYS A 157 5.97 15.10 13.18
CA CYS A 157 6.62 14.16 14.11
C CYS A 157 7.29 14.83 15.31
N SER A 158 7.51 16.15 15.26
CA SER A 158 8.32 16.91 16.22
C SER A 158 7.48 17.68 17.25
N HIS A 159 6.16 17.56 17.18
CA HIS A 159 5.18 18.08 18.13
C HIS A 159 4.48 16.92 18.85
#